data_AF-A0A1A9BJM8-F1
#
_entry.id   AF-A0A1A9BJM8-F1
#
_cell.length_a   1.000
_cell.length_b   1.000
_cell.length_c   1.000
_cell.angle_alpha   90.00
_cell.angle_beta   90.00
_cell.angle_gamma   90.00
#
_symmetry.space_group_name_H-M   'P 1'
#
loop_
_entity.id
_entity.type
_entity.pdbx_description
1 polymer ?
#
loop_
_entity_poly.entity_id
_entity_poly.type
_entity_poly.pdbx_seq_one_letter_code
_entity_poly.pdbx_strand_id
1 'polypeptide(L)'
;SLWVKRLGDGTDESHRRMQDAVDEVWPYVHELFVPDPAAPVDPATLRADFDATVAAVLDEATLTRPETSWTPGGGPGTAVHTEHLSYLLAEMQVLHRAHPGARW
;
A
#
# COMPACT_ATOMS: atom_id res chain seq x y z
N SER A 1 -12.28 -6.84 -2.42
CA SER A 1 -12.85 -6.45 -1.11
C SER A 1 -13.32 -7.62 -0.25
N LEU A 2 -13.57 -8.83 -0.79
CA LEU A 2 -14.13 -9.97 -0.01
C LEU A 2 -13.40 -10.26 1.32
N TRP A 3 -12.07 -10.29 1.32
CA TRP A 3 -11.30 -10.58 2.54
C TRP A 3 -11.33 -9.46 3.59
N VAL A 4 -11.33 -8.20 3.15
CA VAL A 4 -11.48 -7.05 4.05
C VAL A 4 -12.82 -7.16 4.79
N LYS A 5 -13.90 -7.46 4.06
CA LYS A 5 -15.24 -7.66 4.63
C LYS A 5 -15.32 -8.83 5.59
N ARG A 6 -14.80 -10.00 5.19
CA ARG A 6 -14.84 -11.22 6.03
C ARG A 6 -14.03 -11.09 7.31
N LEU A 7 -12.92 -10.37 7.27
CA LEU A 7 -12.03 -10.22 8.42
C LEU A 7 -12.49 -9.03 9.29
N GLY A 8 -12.94 -7.93 8.68
CA GLY A 8 -13.53 -6.79 9.37
C GLY A 8 -14.83 -7.18 10.07
N ASP A 9 -15.85 -7.66 9.35
CA ASP A 9 -17.12 -8.07 9.95
C ASP A 9 -17.11 -9.56 10.37
N GLY A 10 -15.99 -9.99 10.95
CA GLY A 10 -15.72 -11.38 11.35
C GLY A 10 -15.87 -11.59 12.86
N THR A 11 -14.85 -12.20 13.47
CA THR A 11 -14.76 -12.29 14.93
C THR A 11 -14.10 -11.04 15.50
N ASP A 12 -14.24 -10.77 16.80
CA ASP A 12 -13.56 -9.66 17.47
C ASP A 12 -12.05 -9.62 17.19
N GLU A 13 -11.42 -10.80 17.17
CA GLU A 13 -9.97 -10.92 16.88
C GLU A 13 -9.64 -10.64 15.42
N SER A 14 -10.46 -11.12 14.46
CA SER A 14 -10.19 -10.81 13.05
C SER A 14 -10.46 -9.34 12.74
N HIS A 15 -11.50 -8.78 13.36
CA HIS A 15 -11.87 -7.37 13.23
C HIS A 15 -10.72 -6.49 13.71
N ARG A 16 -10.24 -6.74 14.94
CA ARG A 16 -9.11 -6.01 15.52
C ARG A 16 -7.88 -6.06 14.62
N ARG A 17 -7.50 -7.26 14.14
CA ARG A 17 -6.33 -7.39 13.25
C ARG A 17 -6.50 -6.68 11.92
N MET A 18 -7.71 -6.67 11.37
CA MET A 18 -7.98 -5.97 10.12
C MET A 18 -7.94 -4.45 10.32
N GLN A 19 -8.48 -3.94 11.42
CA GLN A 19 -8.35 -2.52 11.78
C GLN A 19 -6.87 -2.15 11.98
N ASP A 20 -6.12 -2.92 12.77
CA ASP A 20 -4.69 -2.71 13.00
C ASP A 20 -3.92 -2.67 11.66
N ALA A 21 -4.26 -3.56 10.73
CA ALA A 21 -3.64 -3.60 9.40
C ALA A 21 -3.99 -2.39 8.54
N VAL A 22 -5.25 -1.92 8.58
CA VAL A 22 -5.68 -0.70 7.88
C VAL A 22 -4.94 0.51 8.46
N ASP A 23 -4.90 0.64 9.78
CA ASP A 23 -4.21 1.73 10.49
C ASP A 23 -2.73 1.80 10.11
N GLU A 24 -2.05 0.65 10.06
CA GLU A 24 -0.62 0.53 9.74
C GLU A 24 -0.30 0.98 8.30
N VAL A 25 -1.10 0.56 7.32
CA VAL A 25 -0.80 0.82 5.90
C VAL A 25 -1.36 2.14 5.39
N TRP A 26 -2.29 2.76 6.11
CA TRP A 26 -2.98 3.97 5.66
C TRP A 26 -2.06 5.14 5.30
N PRO A 27 -0.97 5.44 6.03
CA PRO A 27 -0.09 6.56 5.68
C PRO A 27 0.48 6.49 4.26
N TYR A 28 0.70 5.28 3.72
CA TYR A 28 1.23 5.05 2.38
C TYR A 28 0.23 5.38 1.26
N VAL A 29 -1.07 5.50 1.58
CA VAL A 29 -2.10 5.92 0.61
C VAL A 29 -1.80 7.30 0.04
N HIS A 30 -1.12 8.18 0.78
CA HIS A 30 -0.80 9.51 0.26
C HIS A 30 0.08 9.44 -0.99
N GLU A 31 1.08 8.55 -1.01
CA GLU A 31 2.04 8.44 -2.11
C GLU A 31 1.38 8.02 -3.43
N LEU A 32 0.23 7.33 -3.39
CA LEU A 32 -0.54 6.95 -4.58
C LEU A 32 -1.01 8.14 -5.42
N PHE A 33 -1.10 9.33 -4.82
CA PHE A 33 -1.65 10.54 -5.43
C PHE A 33 -0.62 11.66 -5.60
N VAL A 34 0.66 11.37 -5.36
CA VAL A 34 1.73 12.35 -5.60
C VAL A 34 1.96 12.46 -7.10
N PRO A 35 1.88 13.68 -7.69
CA PRO A 35 2.09 13.86 -9.12
C PRO A 35 3.51 13.48 -9.54
N ASP A 36 3.62 12.81 -10.68
CA ASP A 36 4.89 12.53 -11.36
C ASP A 36 4.84 13.17 -12.77
N PRO A 37 5.71 14.14 -13.07
CA PRO A 37 5.73 14.80 -14.39
C PRO A 37 6.10 13.85 -15.54
N ALA A 38 6.69 12.68 -15.25
CA ALA A 38 6.95 11.64 -16.25
C ALA A 38 5.75 10.72 -16.49
N ALA A 39 4.73 10.76 -15.63
CA ALA A 39 3.54 9.93 -15.77
C ALA A 39 2.56 10.53 -16.80
N PRO A 40 1.93 9.68 -17.63
CA PRO A 40 0.96 10.15 -18.64
C PRO A 40 -0.41 10.52 -18.06
N VAL A 41 -0.64 10.25 -16.78
CA VAL A 41 -1.90 10.51 -16.07
C VAL A 41 -1.55 11.18 -14.75
N ASP A 42 -2.24 12.28 -14.42
CA ASP A 42 -2.16 12.88 -13.09
C ASP A 42 -2.89 11.99 -12.07
N PRO A 43 -2.18 11.36 -11.13
CA PRO A 43 -2.81 10.44 -10.19
C PRO A 43 -3.80 11.17 -9.26
N ALA A 44 -3.68 12.48 -9.05
CA ALA A 44 -4.62 13.24 -8.23
C ALA A 44 -6.06 13.16 -8.76
N THR A 45 -6.26 12.95 -10.06
CA THR A 45 -7.60 12.78 -10.66
C THR A 45 -8.28 11.48 -10.23
N LEU A 46 -7.53 10.50 -9.75
CA LEU A 46 -8.03 9.18 -9.32
C LEU A 46 -8.46 9.18 -7.84
N ARG A 47 -8.17 10.25 -7.09
CA ARG A 47 -8.38 10.30 -5.64
C ARG A 47 -9.84 10.11 -5.24
N ALA A 48 -10.76 10.79 -5.93
CA ALA A 48 -12.18 10.75 -5.60
C ALA A 48 -12.76 9.32 -5.73
N ASP A 49 -12.45 8.64 -6.84
CA ASP A 49 -12.92 7.27 -7.11
C ASP A 49 -12.29 6.26 -6.14
N PHE A 50 -11.02 6.45 -5.79
CA PHE A 50 -10.36 5.66 -4.76
C PHE A 50 -11.04 5.85 -3.40
N ASP A 51 -11.22 7.09 -2.95
CA ASP A 51 -11.84 7.38 -1.65
C ASP A 51 -13.24 6.80 -1.56
N ALA A 52 -14.05 6.93 -2.62
CA ALA A 52 -15.40 6.37 -2.68
C ALA A 52 -15.38 4.83 -2.59
N THR A 53 -14.47 4.18 -3.34
CA THR A 53 -14.34 2.73 -3.35
C THR A 53 -13.87 2.19 -2.00
N VAL A 54 -12.85 2.80 -1.41
CA VAL A 54 -12.26 2.34 -0.15
C VAL A 54 -13.21 2.62 1.02
N ALA A 55 -13.85 3.79 1.07
CA ALA A 55 -14.84 4.10 2.11
C ALA A 55 -15.97 3.07 2.11
N ALA A 56 -16.56 2.77 0.94
CA ALA A 56 -17.63 1.79 0.85
C ALA A 56 -17.20 0.38 1.32
N VAL A 57 -15.95 -0.01 1.07
CA VAL A 57 -15.42 -1.30 1.53
C VAL A 57 -15.16 -1.32 3.03
N LEU A 58 -14.63 -0.24 3.61
CA LEU A 58 -14.39 -0.13 5.05
C LEU A 58 -15.70 -0.09 5.82
N ASP A 59 -16.67 0.69 5.35
CA ASP A 59 -18.00 0.80 5.96
C ASP A 59 -18.71 -0.57 6.00
N GLU A 60 -18.70 -1.30 4.88
CA GLU A 60 -19.30 -2.65 4.82
C GLU A 60 -18.54 -3.66 5.68
N ALA A 61 -17.24 -3.44 5.90
CA ALA A 61 -16.40 -4.28 6.77
C ALA A 61 -16.46 -3.86 8.25
N THR A 62 -17.30 -2.88 8.61
CA THR A 62 -17.41 -2.26 9.94
C THR A 62 -16.11 -1.63 10.46
N LEU A 63 -15.16 -1.31 9.58
CA LEU A 63 -13.87 -0.73 9.91
C LEU A 63 -13.90 0.80 9.85
N THR A 64 -13.05 1.44 10.64
CA THR A 64 -12.90 2.90 10.65
C THR A 64 -11.77 3.33 9.72
N ARG A 65 -12.02 4.36 8.92
CA ARG A 65 -10.97 5.00 8.12
C ARG A 65 -10.02 5.78 9.05
N PRO A 66 -8.70 5.52 9.02
CA PRO A 66 -7.74 6.23 9.86
C PRO A 66 -7.61 7.71 9.46
N GLU A 67 -7.43 8.56 10.46
CA GLU A 67 -6.88 9.90 10.25
C GLU A 67 -5.35 9.79 10.27
N THR A 68 -4.66 10.24 9.22
CA THR A 68 -3.19 10.30 9.24
C THR A 68 -2.71 11.73 9.37
N SER A 69 -1.84 11.98 10.35
CA SER A 69 -1.12 13.23 10.54
C SER A 69 0.27 13.21 9.90
N TRP A 70 0.71 12.05 9.43
CA TRP A 70 2.04 11.82 8.85
C TRP A 70 1.92 11.06 7.52
N THR A 71 2.91 11.27 6.67
CA THR A 71 2.99 10.67 5.35
C THR A 71 4.45 10.25 5.10
N PRO A 72 4.69 9.02 4.63
CA PRO A 72 6.03 8.56 4.28
C PRO A 72 6.77 9.51 3.35
N GLY A 73 8.06 9.64 3.58
CA GLY A 73 8.97 10.33 2.66
C GLY A 73 9.54 9.34 1.65
N GLY A 74 9.81 9.80 0.44
CA GLY A 74 10.38 8.96 -0.62
C GLY A 74 9.45 8.71 -1.81
N GLY A 75 8.43 9.55 -2.00
CA GLY A 75 7.43 9.44 -3.05
C GLY A 75 7.93 9.18 -4.49
N PRO A 76 6.99 9.06 -5.44
CA PRO A 76 7.26 8.63 -6.81
C PRO A 76 8.44 9.37 -7.45
N GLY A 77 9.35 8.60 -8.08
CA GLY A 77 10.53 9.14 -8.75
C GLY A 77 11.73 9.43 -7.83
N THR A 78 11.61 9.25 -6.52
CA THR A 78 12.77 9.26 -5.62
C THR A 78 13.32 7.84 -5.40
N ALA A 79 14.63 7.72 -5.18
CA ALA A 79 15.29 6.45 -4.87
C ALA A 79 15.27 6.13 -3.36
N VAL A 80 14.30 6.68 -2.62
CA VAL A 80 14.19 6.52 -1.17
C VAL A 80 13.08 5.51 -0.90
N HIS A 81 13.43 4.40 -0.26
CA HIS A 81 12.51 3.32 0.06
C HIS A 81 12.61 2.99 1.54
N THR A 82 11.60 2.31 2.08
CA THR A 82 11.71 1.69 3.40
C THR A 82 12.83 0.64 3.41
N GLU A 83 13.32 0.32 4.60
CA GLU A 83 14.36 -0.69 4.82
C GLU A 83 13.99 -2.06 4.23
N HIS A 84 12.69 -2.34 4.12
CA HIS A 84 12.14 -3.57 3.57
C HIS A 84 12.63 -3.87 2.15
N LEU A 85 12.77 -2.86 1.29
CA LEU A 85 13.18 -3.08 -0.11
C LEU A 85 14.59 -3.68 -0.21
N SER A 86 15.50 -3.29 0.69
CA SER A 86 16.89 -3.77 0.67
C SER A 86 16.96 -5.29 0.86
N TYR A 87 16.17 -5.83 1.80
CA TYR A 87 16.08 -7.26 2.06
C TYR A 87 15.43 -8.00 0.89
N LEU A 88 14.34 -7.47 0.35
CA LEU A 88 13.66 -8.07 -0.81
C LEU A 88 14.58 -8.18 -2.02
N LEU A 89 15.35 -7.12 -2.33
CA LEU A 89 16.29 -7.14 -3.45
C LEU A 89 17.48 -8.07 -3.21
N ALA A 90 17.95 -8.19 -1.97
CA ALA A 90 19.02 -9.13 -1.63
C ALA A 90 18.60 -10.57 -1.92
N GLU A 91 17.38 -10.95 -1.52
CA GLU A 91 16.83 -12.28 -1.76
C GLU A 91 16.50 -12.51 -3.25
N MET A 92 15.72 -11.60 -3.85
CA MET A 92 15.23 -11.74 -5.22
C MET A 92 16.37 -11.81 -6.26
N GLN A 93 17.48 -11.12 -6.01
CA GLN A 93 18.55 -10.98 -7.00
C GLN A 93 19.75 -11.88 -6.72
N VAL A 94 19.70 -12.74 -5.70
CA VAL A 94 20.85 -13.56 -5.28
C VAL A 94 21.38 -14.43 -6.44
N LEU A 95 20.50 -15.17 -7.12
CA LEU A 95 20.87 -16.06 -8.22
C LEU A 95 21.37 -15.29 -9.44
N HIS A 96 20.69 -14.20 -9.79
CA HIS A 96 21.07 -13.38 -10.94
C HIS A 96 22.45 -12.73 -10.74
N ARG A 97 22.75 -12.24 -9.53
CA ARG A 97 24.06 -11.65 -9.20
C ARG A 97 25.17 -12.69 -9.11
N ALA A 98 24.87 -13.89 -8.60
CA ALA A 98 25.86 -14.97 -8.48
C ALA A 98 26.26 -15.56 -9.84
N HIS A 99 25.36 -15.50 -10.85
CA HIS A 99 25.60 -16.09 -12.18
C HIS A 99 25.36 -15.09 -13.32
N PRO A 100 26.24 -14.08 -13.50
CA PRO A 100 26.12 -13.12 -14.60
C PRO A 100 26.16 -13.82 -15.97
N GLY A 101 25.17 -13.55 -16.83
CA GLY A 101 25.10 -14.10 -18.20
C GLY A 101 24.45 -15.49 -18.31
N ALA A 102 23.99 -16.09 -17.20
CA ALA A 102 23.19 -17.31 -17.25
C ALA A 102 21.84 -17.09 -17.98
N ARG A 103 21.33 -18.15 -18.61
CA ARG A 103 20.02 -18.16 -19.29
C ARG A 103 19.10 -19.11 -18.52
N TRP A 104 17.87 -18.66 -18.28
CA TRP A 104 16.81 -19.35 -17.55
C TRP A 104 15.53 -19.33 -18.38
#